data_AF-A0A2A5GRA3-F1
#
_entry.id   AF-A0A2A5GRA3-F1
#
_cell.length_a   1.000
_cell.length_b   1.000
_cell.length_c   1.000
_cell.angle_alpha   90.00
_cell.angle_beta   90.00
_cell.angle_gamma   90.00
#
_symmetry.space_group_name_H-M   'P 1'
#
loop_
_entity.id
_entity.type
_entity.pdbx_description
1 polymer ?
#
loop_
_entity_poly.entity_id
_entity_poly.type
_entity_poly.pdbx_seq_one_letter_code
_entity_poly.pdbx_strand_id
1 'polypeptide(L)'
;MKFKSIRRWKIVRDYIVGWTLAFLFLSIIRGVGTIEMSSISFEFWDSIMVSSIFGFFFGSISGYAQILTEERIYGRISFRNLIAFRIIFAILFLFLLIVVSYFMAITFFGETKGLIDFIIEPGSPAIYLYILSIDFFFLILRQMQLLIGESNLGKLLHGRFYTPREEHRIFMFLDLQSSTQHAERLGHIKYSKMIQDCFNDLGVVIENEAEVYQYVGDEVILTWELKKGLRNQNCINAFFNFKERLKKKQKRYQKRYNCLPFFKAGLNSGVVIVTEVGKYKKEIAYHGDTINTAARIQGKCNEFKQELLISRNLKEQLGSSKFVFNELGIIALKGKEEDVAILSVHKVNGQL
;
A
#
# COMPACT_ATOMS: atom_id res chain seq x y z
N MET A 1 0.28 -18.40 8.98
CA MET A 1 -0.14 -17.05 8.52
C MET A 1 -0.51 -17.14 7.05
N LYS A 2 -1.75 -16.83 6.65
CA LYS A 2 -2.18 -16.94 5.24
C LYS A 2 -1.44 -15.90 4.38
N PHE A 3 -0.70 -16.34 3.37
CA PHE A 3 -0.09 -15.53 2.30
C PHE A 3 -1.14 -14.86 1.38
N LYS A 4 -2.41 -14.78 1.79
CA LYS A 4 -3.58 -14.45 0.96
C LYS A 4 -3.78 -12.94 0.68
N SER A 5 -2.76 -12.12 0.87
CA SER A 5 -2.84 -10.69 0.53
C SER A 5 -2.22 -10.46 -0.82
N ILE A 6 -3.02 -9.97 -1.79
CA ILE A 6 -2.55 -9.60 -3.14
C ILE A 6 -1.37 -8.61 -3.05
N ARG A 7 -1.39 -7.73 -2.06
CA ARG A 7 -0.34 -6.75 -1.80
C ARG A 7 0.98 -7.41 -1.42
N ARG A 8 0.97 -8.36 -0.49
CA ARG A 8 2.19 -9.10 -0.10
C ARG A 8 2.84 -9.77 -1.30
N TRP A 9 2.04 -10.45 -2.13
CA TRP A 9 2.57 -11.13 -3.31
C TRP A 9 3.18 -10.14 -4.32
N LYS A 10 2.53 -8.99 -4.54
CA LYS A 10 3.10 -7.92 -5.39
C LYS A 10 4.46 -7.44 -4.88
N ILE A 11 4.60 -7.19 -3.58
CA ILE A 11 5.88 -6.78 -2.98
C ILE A 11 6.95 -7.84 -3.23
N VAL A 12 6.69 -9.11 -2.90
CA VAL A 12 7.68 -10.18 -3.11
C VAL A 12 8.04 -10.31 -4.59
N ARG A 13 7.05 -10.28 -5.48
CA ARG A 13 7.27 -10.35 -6.93
C ARG A 13 8.15 -9.21 -7.41
N ASP A 14 7.86 -7.97 -7.00
CA ASP A 14 8.59 -6.78 -7.47
C ASP A 14 10.06 -6.83 -6.99
N TYR A 15 10.31 -7.34 -5.78
CA TYR A 15 11.67 -7.55 -5.27
C TYR A 15 12.39 -8.73 -5.95
N ILE A 16 11.69 -9.85 -6.26
CA ILE A 16 12.26 -10.94 -7.06
C ILE A 16 12.70 -10.42 -8.42
N VAL A 17 11.79 -9.76 -9.14
CA VAL A 17 12.09 -9.20 -10.47
C VAL A 17 13.23 -8.19 -10.38
N GLY A 18 13.18 -7.28 -9.41
CA GLY A 18 14.22 -6.27 -9.20
C GLY A 18 15.59 -6.88 -8.95
N TRP A 19 15.72 -7.83 -8.01
CA TRP A 19 17.00 -8.47 -7.69
C TRP A 19 17.50 -9.35 -8.84
N THR A 20 16.62 -10.07 -9.54
CA THR A 20 17.00 -10.82 -10.74
C THR A 20 17.58 -9.89 -11.81
N LEU A 21 16.94 -8.77 -12.10
CA LEU A 21 17.47 -7.78 -13.06
C LEU A 21 18.79 -7.19 -12.58
N ALA A 22 18.92 -6.90 -11.28
CA ALA A 22 20.15 -6.36 -10.71
C ALA A 22 21.33 -7.34 -10.81
N PHE A 23 21.12 -8.64 -10.56
CA PHE A 23 22.18 -9.63 -10.71
C PHE A 23 22.52 -9.91 -12.17
N LEU A 24 21.52 -9.96 -13.06
CA LEU A 24 21.77 -10.08 -14.50
C LEU A 24 22.60 -8.91 -15.03
N PHE A 25 22.27 -7.68 -14.60
CA PHE A 25 23.04 -6.50 -14.96
C PHE A 25 24.47 -6.56 -14.45
N LEU A 26 24.67 -6.99 -13.19
CA LEU A 26 26.00 -7.19 -12.63
C LEU A 26 26.79 -8.26 -13.39
N SER A 27 26.15 -9.36 -13.76
CA SER A 27 26.75 -10.44 -14.56
C SER A 27 27.17 -9.96 -15.94
N ILE A 28 26.35 -9.16 -16.64
CA ILE A 28 26.68 -8.62 -17.96
C ILE A 28 27.85 -7.64 -17.85
N ILE A 29 27.83 -6.72 -16.88
CA ILE A 29 28.94 -5.77 -16.66
C ILE A 29 30.23 -6.51 -16.40
N ARG A 30 30.20 -7.57 -15.58
CA ARG A 30 31.41 -8.35 -15.29
C ARG A 30 31.88 -9.18 -16.47
N GLY A 31 30.96 -9.84 -17.18
CA GLY A 31 31.28 -10.73 -18.30
C GLY A 31 31.74 -10.01 -19.56
N VAL A 32 31.28 -8.78 -19.79
CA VAL A 32 31.59 -8.00 -21.01
C VAL A 32 32.55 -6.83 -20.72
N GLY A 33 32.48 -6.24 -19.53
CA GLY A 33 33.06 -4.91 -19.24
C GLY A 33 34.29 -4.88 -18.32
N THR A 34 34.57 -5.96 -17.58
CA THR A 34 35.76 -6.03 -16.71
C THR A 34 36.62 -7.22 -17.09
N ILE A 35 37.74 -6.97 -17.77
CA ILE A 35 38.80 -7.97 -17.90
C ILE A 35 39.31 -8.24 -16.47
N GLU A 36 38.92 -9.40 -15.95
CA GLU A 36 39.40 -10.14 -14.77
C GLU A 36 40.36 -9.39 -13.82
N MET A 37 39.83 -8.63 -12.87
CA MET A 37 40.55 -8.31 -11.62
C MET A 37 40.31 -9.34 -10.50
N SER A 38 39.55 -10.40 -10.79
CA SER A 38 39.20 -11.49 -9.88
C SER A 38 39.55 -12.83 -10.52
N SER A 39 40.01 -13.80 -9.74
CA SER A 39 40.48 -15.12 -10.23
C SER A 39 39.41 -16.01 -10.88
N ILE A 40 38.14 -15.64 -10.80
CA ILE A 40 37.01 -16.45 -11.24
C ILE A 40 36.45 -15.89 -12.56
N SER A 41 36.67 -16.62 -13.64
CA SER A 41 36.00 -16.42 -14.92
C SER A 41 34.71 -17.25 -14.94
N PHE A 42 33.64 -16.66 -15.45
CA PHE A 42 32.36 -17.36 -15.61
C PHE A 42 32.02 -17.46 -17.08
N GLU A 43 31.55 -18.63 -17.52
CA GLU A 43 30.86 -18.72 -18.80
C GLU A 43 29.58 -17.86 -18.75
N PHE A 44 29.23 -17.27 -19.90
CA PHE A 44 28.12 -16.34 -20.00
C PHE A 44 26.79 -16.98 -19.56
N TRP A 45 26.53 -18.22 -19.98
CA TRP A 45 25.30 -18.94 -19.64
C TRP A 45 25.21 -19.34 -18.17
N ASP A 46 26.33 -19.77 -17.57
CA ASP A 46 26.39 -20.08 -16.14
C ASP A 46 26.15 -18.83 -15.30
N SER A 47 26.71 -17.69 -15.71
CA SER A 47 26.50 -16.41 -15.02
C SER A 47 25.03 -15.99 -15.02
N ILE A 48 24.33 -16.18 -16.15
CA ILE A 48 22.89 -15.89 -16.26
C ILE A 48 22.07 -16.82 -15.38
N MET A 49 22.39 -18.11 -15.38
CA MET A 49 21.69 -19.10 -14.56
C MET A 49 21.86 -18.80 -13.07
N VAL A 50 23.09 -18.57 -12.62
CA VAL A 50 23.41 -18.19 -11.23
C VAL A 50 22.68 -16.91 -10.85
N SER A 51 22.72 -15.87 -11.69
CA SER A 51 22.05 -14.58 -11.44
C SER A 51 20.54 -14.74 -11.29
N SER A 52 19.92 -15.60 -12.11
CA SER A 52 18.48 -15.86 -12.06
C SER A 52 18.07 -16.57 -10.77
N ILE A 53 18.85 -17.57 -10.36
CA ILE A 53 18.66 -18.31 -9.11
C ILE A 53 18.84 -17.36 -7.91
N PHE A 54 19.92 -16.59 -7.88
CA PHE A 54 20.20 -15.64 -6.80
C PHE A 54 19.11 -14.58 -6.71
N GLY A 55 18.68 -14.02 -7.84
CA GLY A 55 17.59 -13.06 -7.89
C GLY A 55 16.29 -13.58 -7.29
N PHE A 56 15.94 -14.83 -7.59
CA PHE A 56 14.76 -15.46 -6.99
C PHE A 56 14.90 -15.62 -5.47
N PHE A 57 16.01 -16.18 -4.98
CA PHE A 57 16.20 -16.44 -3.54
C PHE A 57 16.36 -15.15 -2.74
N PHE A 58 17.31 -14.29 -3.12
CA PHE A 58 17.59 -13.04 -2.41
C PHE A 58 16.47 -12.02 -2.58
N GLY A 59 15.81 -11.99 -3.75
CA GLY A 59 14.62 -11.17 -3.94
C GLY A 59 13.44 -11.63 -3.08
N SER A 60 13.27 -12.93 -2.87
CA SER A 60 12.26 -13.46 -1.93
C SER A 60 12.56 -13.07 -0.48
N ILE A 61 13.83 -13.19 -0.05
CA ILE A 61 14.27 -12.80 1.29
C ILE A 61 14.06 -11.29 1.51
N SER A 62 14.54 -10.46 0.59
CA SER A 62 14.45 -9.01 0.65
C SER A 62 12.98 -8.54 0.62
N GLY A 63 12.16 -9.09 -0.28
CA GLY A 63 10.73 -8.80 -0.37
C GLY A 63 9.95 -9.22 0.89
N TYR A 64 10.29 -10.36 1.49
CA TYR A 64 9.67 -10.78 2.74
C TYR A 64 10.08 -9.88 3.92
N ALA A 65 11.36 -9.51 4.00
CA ALA A 65 11.83 -8.55 4.99
C ALA A 65 11.14 -7.18 4.84
N GLN A 66 10.89 -6.75 3.61
CA GLN A 66 10.12 -5.53 3.32
C GLN A 66 8.69 -5.62 3.87
N ILE A 67 7.96 -6.72 3.63
CA ILE A 67 6.60 -6.93 4.16
C ILE A 67 6.59 -6.86 5.69
N LEU A 68 7.51 -7.57 6.34
CA LEU A 68 7.59 -7.57 7.80
C LEU A 68 7.84 -6.17 8.35
N THR A 69 8.67 -5.39 7.66
CA THR A 69 8.96 -4.01 8.06
C THR A 69 7.71 -3.14 7.96
N GLU A 70 6.98 -3.20 6.86
CA GLU A 70 5.75 -2.42 6.69
C GLU A 70 4.64 -2.80 7.67
N GLU A 71 4.44 -4.10 7.92
CA GLU A 71 3.31 -4.55 8.74
C GLU A 71 3.56 -4.45 10.25
N ARG A 72 4.83 -4.59 10.67
CA ARG A 72 5.19 -4.70 12.08
C ARG A 72 5.90 -3.47 12.62
N ILE A 73 6.67 -2.78 11.76
CA ILE A 73 7.63 -1.77 12.21
C ILE A 73 7.14 -0.36 11.86
N TYR A 74 6.66 -0.14 10.64
CA TYR A 74 6.15 1.16 10.21
C TYR A 74 4.99 1.61 11.12
N GLY A 75 5.04 2.87 11.56
CA GLY A 75 4.06 3.47 12.47
C GLY A 75 4.19 3.09 13.95
N ARG A 76 5.12 2.20 14.34
CA ARG A 76 5.34 1.79 15.76
C ARG A 76 6.63 2.32 16.36
N ILE A 77 7.62 2.63 15.54
CA ILE A 77 8.93 3.11 15.97
C ILE A 77 9.24 4.48 15.38
N SER A 78 10.15 5.21 16.03
CA SER A 78 10.64 6.49 15.50
C SER A 78 11.37 6.28 14.17
N PHE A 79 11.40 7.33 13.34
CA PHE A 79 12.09 7.32 12.05
C PHE A 79 13.58 6.96 12.17
N ARG A 80 14.27 7.42 13.23
CA ARG A 80 15.67 7.07 13.51
C ARG A 80 15.86 5.56 13.72
N ASN A 81 14.99 4.93 14.50
CA ASN A 81 15.06 3.50 14.77
C ASN A 81 14.75 2.67 13.50
N LEU A 82 13.90 3.20 12.62
CA LEU A 82 13.59 2.59 11.33
C LEU A 82 14.83 2.58 10.42
N ILE A 83 15.57 3.70 10.37
CA ILE A 83 16.84 3.77 9.63
C ILE A 83 17.85 2.78 10.21
N ALA A 84 18.03 2.76 11.54
CA ALA A 84 18.96 1.83 12.19
C ALA A 84 18.63 0.37 11.88
N PHE A 85 17.35 -0.01 11.96
CA PHE A 85 16.89 -1.35 11.58
C PHE A 85 17.21 -1.67 10.10
N ARG A 86 17.08 -0.69 9.19
CA ARG A 86 17.42 -0.88 7.77
C ARG A 86 18.91 -1.04 7.52
N ILE A 87 19.75 -0.27 8.22
CA ILE A 87 21.20 -0.43 8.13
C ILE A 87 21.62 -1.82 8.60
N ILE A 88 21.08 -2.28 9.73
CA ILE A 88 21.35 -3.64 10.25
C ILE A 88 20.90 -4.69 9.23
N PHE A 89 19.70 -4.54 8.66
CA PHE A 89 19.22 -5.45 7.62
C PHE A 89 20.14 -5.48 6.40
N ALA A 90 20.58 -4.32 5.88
CA ALA A 90 21.46 -4.24 4.73
C ALA A 90 22.83 -4.91 4.99
N ILE A 91 23.40 -4.71 6.18
CA ILE A 91 24.66 -5.37 6.58
C ILE A 91 24.49 -6.89 6.64
N LEU A 92 23.43 -7.38 7.30
CA LEU A 92 23.16 -8.81 7.41
C LEU A 92 22.86 -9.44 6.04
N PHE A 93 22.14 -8.73 5.18
CA PHE A 93 21.83 -9.16 3.83
C PHE A 93 23.08 -9.25 2.96
N LEU A 94 23.97 -8.25 3.03
CA LEU A 94 25.26 -8.27 2.35
C LEU A 94 26.15 -9.41 2.86
N PHE A 95 26.22 -9.60 4.19
CA PHE A 95 26.98 -10.68 4.79
C PHE A 95 26.47 -12.05 4.32
N LEU A 96 25.15 -12.25 4.30
CA LEU A 96 24.54 -13.48 3.77
C LEU A 96 24.91 -13.71 2.30
N LEU A 97 24.86 -12.66 1.47
CA LEU A 97 25.27 -12.72 0.07
C LEU A 97 26.73 -13.15 -0.09
N ILE A 98 27.63 -12.55 0.70
CA ILE A 98 29.07 -12.88 0.69
C ILE A 98 29.28 -14.35 1.06
N VAL A 99 28.67 -14.81 2.15
CA VAL A 99 28.82 -16.20 2.63
C VAL A 99 28.32 -17.19 1.58
N VAL A 100 27.14 -16.96 1.01
CA VAL A 100 26.59 -17.83 -0.05
C VAL A 100 27.49 -17.81 -1.29
N SER A 101 28.00 -16.64 -1.68
CA SER A 101 28.89 -16.51 -2.83
C SER A 101 30.22 -17.25 -2.61
N TYR A 102 30.79 -17.16 -1.40
CA TYR A 102 32.01 -17.88 -1.02
C TYR A 102 31.81 -19.40 -1.05
N PHE A 103 30.70 -19.91 -0.50
CA PHE A 103 30.39 -21.34 -0.56
C PHE A 103 30.23 -21.83 -2.01
N MET A 104 29.64 -21.03 -2.89
CA MET A 104 29.59 -21.37 -4.32
C MET A 104 30.97 -21.34 -4.96
N ALA A 105 31.80 -20.37 -4.62
CA ALA A 105 33.15 -20.24 -5.15
C ALA A 105 34.01 -21.48 -4.81
N ILE A 106 33.95 -21.97 -3.57
CA ILE A 106 34.65 -23.21 -3.17
C ILE A 106 34.07 -24.43 -3.91
N THR A 107 32.75 -24.58 -3.89
CA THR A 107 32.09 -25.82 -4.34
C THR A 107 32.15 -26.00 -5.85
N PHE A 108 32.02 -24.92 -6.61
CA PHE A 108 31.90 -24.97 -8.07
C PHE A 108 33.15 -24.47 -8.80
N PHE A 109 33.96 -23.61 -8.19
CA PHE A 109 35.13 -22.99 -8.83
C PHE A 109 36.47 -23.39 -8.21
N GLY A 110 36.47 -24.24 -7.18
CA GLY A 110 37.70 -24.73 -6.56
C GLY A 110 38.52 -23.63 -5.87
N GLU A 111 37.88 -22.54 -5.45
CA GLU A 111 38.56 -21.48 -4.71
C GLU A 111 39.19 -22.01 -3.42
N THR A 112 40.47 -21.69 -3.21
CA THR A 112 41.27 -22.15 -2.07
C THR A 112 41.53 -21.06 -1.04
N LYS A 113 41.22 -19.80 -1.38
CA LYS A 113 41.36 -18.64 -0.50
C LYS A 113 40.43 -18.74 0.70
N GLY A 114 40.84 -18.23 1.86
CA GLY A 114 39.98 -18.13 3.03
C GLY A 114 38.88 -17.08 2.85
N LEU A 115 37.83 -17.14 3.69
CA LEU A 115 36.70 -16.20 3.63
C LEU A 115 37.13 -14.73 3.73
N ILE A 116 38.12 -14.42 4.56
CA ILE A 116 38.61 -13.04 4.74
C ILE A 116 39.29 -12.54 3.47
N ASP A 117 40.11 -13.38 2.83
CA ASP A 117 40.80 -13.04 1.59
C ASP A 117 39.83 -12.86 0.43
N PHE A 118 38.76 -13.67 0.39
CA PHE A 118 37.65 -13.51 -0.55
C PHE A 118 36.91 -12.17 -0.37
N ILE A 119 36.73 -11.73 0.88
CA ILE A 119 36.06 -10.46 1.20
C ILE A 119 36.88 -9.25 0.74
N ILE A 120 38.21 -9.31 0.89
CA ILE A 120 39.12 -8.18 0.66
C ILE A 120 39.66 -8.16 -0.78
N GLU A 121 39.28 -9.14 -1.61
CA GLU A 121 39.69 -9.19 -3.02
C GLU A 121 39.41 -7.85 -3.74
N PRO A 122 40.33 -7.34 -4.59
CA PRO A 122 40.22 -5.97 -5.12
C PRO A 122 38.90 -5.62 -5.83
N GLY A 123 38.22 -6.62 -6.42
CA GLY A 123 36.91 -6.44 -7.08
C GLY A 123 35.69 -6.48 -6.14
N SER A 124 35.84 -7.04 -4.94
CA SER A 124 34.76 -7.26 -3.98
C SER A 124 34.11 -5.96 -3.47
N PRO A 125 34.86 -4.89 -3.10
CA PRO A 125 34.27 -3.64 -2.63
C PRO A 125 33.32 -2.98 -3.63
N ALA A 126 33.61 -3.05 -4.94
CA ALA A 126 32.75 -2.50 -5.97
C ALA A 126 31.41 -3.25 -6.06
N ILE A 127 31.44 -4.57 -5.91
CA ILE A 127 30.24 -5.42 -5.87
C ILE A 127 29.41 -5.09 -4.63
N TYR A 128 30.05 -4.90 -3.47
CA TYR A 128 29.35 -4.55 -2.23
C TYR A 128 28.66 -3.19 -2.33
N LEU A 129 29.37 -2.19 -2.87
CA LEU A 129 28.80 -0.87 -3.12
C LEU A 129 27.61 -0.94 -4.07
N TYR A 130 27.69 -1.75 -5.13
CA TYR A 130 26.59 -1.97 -6.05
C TYR A 130 25.37 -2.59 -5.36
N ILE A 131 25.55 -3.68 -4.61
CA ILE A 131 24.46 -4.35 -3.88
C ILE A 131 23.78 -3.39 -2.90
N LEU A 132 24.56 -2.64 -2.13
CA LEU A 132 24.03 -1.65 -1.19
C LEU A 132 23.28 -0.51 -1.90
N SER A 133 23.77 -0.09 -3.07
CA SER A 133 23.11 0.93 -3.89
C SER A 133 21.76 0.44 -4.43
N ILE A 134 21.67 -0.83 -4.85
CA ILE A 134 20.42 -1.45 -5.31
C ILE A 134 19.42 -1.59 -4.15
N ASP A 135 19.86 -2.04 -2.97
CA ASP A 135 18.98 -2.13 -1.79
C ASP A 135 18.44 -0.75 -1.39
N PHE A 136 19.31 0.27 -1.37
CA PHE A 136 18.93 1.65 -1.12
C PHE A 136 17.94 2.19 -2.17
N PHE A 137 18.15 1.85 -3.44
CA PHE A 137 17.23 2.21 -4.51
C PHE A 137 15.85 1.57 -4.33
N PHE A 138 15.77 0.28 -3.96
CA PHE A 138 14.48 -0.35 -3.64
C PHE A 138 13.80 0.28 -2.44
N LEU A 139 14.55 0.72 -1.43
CA LEU A 139 14.00 1.47 -0.31
C LEU A 139 13.35 2.77 -0.79
N ILE A 140 14.03 3.55 -1.62
CA ILE A 140 13.48 4.80 -2.18
C ILE A 140 12.23 4.51 -3.02
N LEU A 141 12.30 3.56 -3.96
CA LEU A 141 11.17 3.19 -4.80
C LEU A 141 9.96 2.80 -3.96
N ARG A 142 10.17 2.00 -2.91
CA ARG A 142 9.08 1.56 -2.05
C ARG A 142 8.47 2.70 -1.25
N GLN A 143 9.27 3.64 -0.76
CA GLN A 143 8.75 4.83 -0.08
C GLN A 143 7.96 5.74 -1.03
N MET A 144 8.42 5.89 -2.27
CA MET A 144 7.65 6.61 -3.29
C MET A 144 6.30 5.94 -3.58
N GLN A 145 6.25 4.60 -3.66
CA GLN A 145 4.99 3.86 -3.82
C GLN A 145 4.02 4.09 -2.66
N LEU A 146 4.51 4.14 -1.42
CA LEU A 146 3.66 4.37 -0.25
C LEU A 146 3.15 5.82 -0.18
N LEU A 147 3.93 6.79 -0.67
CA LEU A 147 3.52 8.21 -0.71
C LEU A 147 2.53 8.52 -1.83
N ILE A 148 2.74 7.96 -3.03
CA ILE A 148 1.94 8.24 -4.23
C ILE A 148 0.72 7.30 -4.32
N GLY A 149 0.79 6.15 -3.65
CA GLY A 149 -0.17 5.05 -3.74
C GLY A 149 0.34 3.92 -4.63
N GLU A 150 0.14 2.67 -4.20
CA GLU A 150 0.73 1.47 -4.83
C GLU A 150 0.39 1.32 -6.32
N SER A 151 -0.78 1.80 -6.75
CA SER A 151 -1.24 1.70 -8.15
C SER A 151 -0.90 2.93 -9.00
N ASN A 152 -0.38 4.00 -8.41
CA ASN A 152 -0.24 5.30 -9.05
C ASN A 152 1.19 5.58 -9.55
N LEU A 153 2.23 5.01 -8.92
CA LEU A 153 3.62 5.26 -9.33
C LEU A 153 3.86 4.93 -10.81
N GLY A 154 3.41 3.75 -11.26
CA GLY A 154 3.55 3.36 -12.67
C GLY A 154 2.77 4.27 -13.62
N LYS A 155 1.56 4.70 -13.24
CA LYS A 155 0.74 5.63 -14.03
C LYS A 155 1.41 7.00 -14.14
N LEU A 156 2.05 7.47 -13.06
CA LEU A 156 2.81 8.71 -13.02
C LEU A 156 4.04 8.65 -13.94
N LEU A 157 4.82 7.57 -13.87
CA LEU A 157 6.01 7.39 -14.72
C LEU A 157 5.68 7.35 -16.22
N HIS A 158 4.49 6.84 -16.58
CA HIS A 158 4.00 6.87 -17.97
C HIS A 158 3.32 8.20 -18.34
N GLY A 159 3.34 9.21 -17.47
CA GLY A 159 2.73 10.51 -17.72
C GLY A 159 1.20 10.49 -17.77
N ARG A 160 0.52 9.45 -17.26
CA ARG A 160 -0.94 9.30 -17.42
C ARG A 160 -1.78 10.39 -16.74
N PHE A 161 -1.20 11.11 -15.78
CA PHE A 161 -1.88 12.18 -15.05
C PHE A 161 -1.58 13.60 -15.58
N TYR A 162 -0.59 13.75 -16.48
CA TYR A 162 -0.22 15.07 -17.03
C TYR A 162 -1.34 15.70 -17.86
N THR A 163 -2.04 14.88 -18.64
CA THR A 163 -3.24 15.31 -19.36
C THR A 163 -4.47 14.90 -18.55
N PRO A 164 -5.48 15.78 -18.38
CA PRO A 164 -6.76 15.41 -17.78
C PRO A 164 -7.39 14.20 -18.50
N ARG A 165 -7.89 13.24 -17.74
CA ARG A 165 -8.53 12.03 -18.28
C ARG A 165 -9.79 11.67 -17.54
N GLU A 166 -10.79 11.20 -18.26
CA GLU A 166 -12.00 10.63 -17.66
C GLU A 166 -11.72 9.22 -17.12
N GLU A 167 -12.09 9.00 -15.85
CA GLU A 167 -12.12 7.69 -15.22
C GLU A 167 -13.47 7.48 -14.52
N HIS A 168 -14.01 6.26 -14.63
CA HIS A 168 -15.15 5.85 -13.81
C HIS A 168 -14.65 5.33 -12.46
N ARG A 169 -15.05 6.01 -11.38
CA ARG A 169 -14.60 5.68 -10.03
C ARG A 169 -15.75 5.61 -9.04
N ILE A 170 -15.49 4.88 -7.96
CA ILE A 170 -16.28 4.89 -6.73
C ILE A 170 -15.50 5.71 -5.71
N PHE A 171 -16.17 6.61 -4.99
CA PHE A 171 -15.61 7.31 -3.84
C PHE A 171 -16.38 6.94 -2.58
N MET A 172 -15.65 6.80 -1.48
CA MET A 172 -16.20 6.67 -0.13
C MET A 172 -15.60 7.77 0.74
N PHE A 173 -16.47 8.58 1.32
CA PHE A 173 -16.12 9.48 2.41
C PHE A 173 -16.36 8.73 3.70
N LEU A 174 -15.34 8.60 4.54
CA LEU A 174 -15.38 7.87 5.80
C LEU A 174 -14.97 8.82 6.93
N ASP A 175 -15.92 9.16 7.79
CA ASP A 175 -15.81 10.24 8.77
C ASP A 175 -16.08 9.73 10.18
N LEU A 176 -15.39 10.28 11.18
CA LEU A 176 -15.52 9.90 12.57
C LEU A 176 -16.77 10.54 13.18
N GLN A 177 -17.67 9.73 13.72
CA GLN A 177 -18.84 10.26 14.42
C GLN A 177 -18.44 11.04 15.67
N SER A 178 -19.05 12.22 15.85
CA SER A 178 -18.91 13.05 17.05
C SER A 178 -17.46 13.43 17.37
N SER A 179 -16.68 13.74 16.34
CA SER A 179 -15.24 14.00 16.46
C SER A 179 -14.86 15.15 17.39
N THR A 180 -15.65 16.23 17.40
CA THR A 180 -15.50 17.35 18.34
C THR A 180 -15.62 16.90 19.79
N GLN A 181 -16.65 16.12 20.12
CA GLN A 181 -16.84 15.54 21.46
C GLN A 181 -15.67 14.62 21.85
N HIS A 182 -15.15 13.85 20.88
CA HIS A 182 -13.95 13.04 21.11
C HIS A 182 -12.72 13.90 21.41
N ALA A 183 -12.51 14.98 20.67
CA ALA A 183 -11.38 15.89 20.85
C ALA A 183 -11.44 16.61 22.21
N GLU A 184 -12.61 17.12 22.60
CA GLU A 184 -12.85 17.76 23.90
C GLU A 184 -12.59 16.80 25.06
N ARG A 185 -13.12 15.57 24.99
CA ARG A 185 -12.98 14.59 26.07
C ARG A 185 -11.57 14.02 26.21
N LEU A 186 -10.85 13.84 25.10
CA LEU A 186 -9.53 13.20 25.11
C LEU A 186 -8.38 14.20 25.24
N GLY A 187 -8.59 15.45 24.85
CA GLY A 187 -7.53 16.41 24.59
C GLY A 187 -6.79 16.11 23.28
N HIS A 188 -6.19 17.15 22.69
CA HIS A 188 -5.64 17.12 21.33
C HIS A 188 -4.62 15.99 21.07
N ILE A 189 -3.68 15.76 22.00
CA ILE A 189 -2.63 14.75 21.81
C ILE A 189 -3.21 13.33 21.77
N LYS A 190 -4.14 13.03 22.68
CA LYS A 190 -4.72 11.69 22.81
C LYS A 190 -5.74 11.42 21.70
N TYR A 191 -6.49 12.45 21.30
CA TYR A 191 -7.35 12.41 20.11
C TYR A 191 -6.53 12.16 18.84
N SER A 192 -5.45 12.92 18.62
CA SER A 192 -4.57 12.73 17.45
C SER A 192 -3.98 11.31 17.39
N LYS A 193 -3.56 10.75 18.54
CA LYS A 193 -3.11 9.34 18.62
C LYS A 193 -4.23 8.35 18.31
N MET A 194 -5.46 8.63 18.72
CA MET A 194 -6.63 7.80 18.38
C MET A 194 -6.89 7.79 16.87
N ILE A 195 -6.85 8.95 16.21
CA ILE A 195 -6.99 9.07 14.75
C ILE A 195 -5.87 8.31 14.04
N GLN A 196 -4.62 8.48 14.48
CA GLN A 196 -3.49 7.72 13.93
C GLN A 196 -3.68 6.20 14.07
N ASP A 197 -4.14 5.72 15.24
CA ASP A 197 -4.45 4.29 15.44
C ASP A 197 -5.60 3.84 14.52
N CYS A 198 -6.64 4.66 14.33
CA CYS A 198 -7.76 4.36 13.42
C CYS A 198 -7.30 4.23 11.96
N PHE A 199 -6.50 5.18 11.47
CA PHE A 199 -6.00 5.16 10.08
C PHE A 199 -4.97 4.06 9.84
N ASN A 200 -4.19 3.68 10.85
CA ASN A 200 -3.37 2.47 10.78
C ASN A 200 -4.24 1.20 10.67
N ASP A 201 -5.36 1.15 11.40
CA ASP A 201 -6.30 0.03 11.35
C ASP A 201 -7.14 -0.01 10.07
N LEU A 202 -7.33 1.16 9.43
CA LEU A 202 -7.96 1.30 8.13
C LEU A 202 -7.22 0.52 7.05
N GLY A 203 -5.92 0.23 7.20
CA GLY A 203 -5.14 -0.55 6.24
C GLY A 203 -5.74 -1.90 5.82
N VAL A 204 -6.74 -2.43 6.55
CA VAL A 204 -7.54 -3.59 6.12
C VAL A 204 -8.29 -3.36 4.80
N VAL A 205 -8.64 -2.11 4.45
CA VAL A 205 -9.37 -1.77 3.20
C VAL A 205 -8.55 -2.01 1.95
N ILE A 206 -7.21 -2.13 2.07
CA ILE A 206 -6.34 -2.45 0.94
C ILE A 206 -6.61 -3.86 0.40
N GLU A 207 -7.04 -4.79 1.25
CA GLU A 207 -7.49 -6.14 0.81
C GLU A 207 -8.80 -6.07 0.02
N ASN A 208 -9.53 -4.96 0.14
CA ASN A 208 -10.70 -4.61 -0.67
C ASN A 208 -10.33 -3.70 -1.85
N GLU A 209 -9.05 -3.65 -2.22
CA GLU A 209 -8.54 -2.92 -3.39
C GLU A 209 -8.82 -1.41 -3.37
N ALA A 210 -9.04 -0.87 -2.17
CA ALA A 210 -9.23 0.55 -1.97
C ALA A 210 -7.90 1.29 -2.13
N GLU A 211 -7.96 2.45 -2.78
CA GLU A 211 -6.89 3.43 -2.78
C GLU A 211 -7.26 4.52 -1.77
N VAL A 212 -6.34 4.84 -0.85
CA VAL A 212 -6.50 6.02 0.00
C VAL A 212 -6.19 7.23 -0.86
N TYR A 213 -7.21 8.05 -1.15
CA TYR A 213 -7.02 9.28 -1.90
C TYR A 213 -6.44 10.37 -1.00
N GLN A 214 -7.08 10.66 0.12
CA GLN A 214 -6.68 11.74 1.00
C GLN A 214 -7.13 11.49 2.44
N TYR A 215 -6.33 11.95 3.40
CA TYR A 215 -6.73 12.15 4.79
C TYR A 215 -7.07 13.62 5.01
N VAL A 216 -8.25 13.92 5.52
CA VAL A 216 -8.75 15.28 5.76
C VAL A 216 -9.20 15.39 7.22
N GLY A 217 -8.29 15.80 8.09
CA GLY A 217 -8.54 15.80 9.53
C GLY A 217 -8.76 14.38 10.06
N ASP A 218 -9.98 14.09 10.49
CA ASP A 218 -10.48 12.79 10.96
C ASP A 218 -11.29 12.02 9.91
N GLU A 219 -11.47 12.61 8.73
CA GLU A 219 -12.06 11.97 7.56
C GLU A 219 -10.96 11.32 6.70
N VAL A 220 -11.33 10.23 6.03
CA VAL A 220 -10.54 9.61 4.97
C VAL A 220 -11.39 9.38 3.73
N ILE A 221 -10.84 9.77 2.58
CA ILE A 221 -11.45 9.55 1.28
C ILE A 221 -10.81 8.33 0.65
N LEU A 222 -11.61 7.30 0.40
CA LEU A 222 -11.20 6.11 -0.34
C LEU A 222 -11.75 6.16 -1.76
N THR A 223 -11.02 5.59 -2.69
CA THR A 223 -11.44 5.49 -4.09
C THR A 223 -11.11 4.13 -4.69
N TRP A 224 -11.88 3.75 -5.71
CA TRP A 224 -11.66 2.57 -6.53
C TRP A 224 -11.88 2.92 -8.01
N GLU A 225 -11.07 2.33 -8.89
CA GLU A 225 -11.53 2.10 -10.26
C GLU A 225 -12.83 1.29 -10.21
N LEU A 226 -13.85 1.68 -10.99
CA LEU A 226 -15.21 1.13 -10.87
C LEU A 226 -15.24 -0.41 -10.83
N LYS A 227 -14.53 -1.06 -11.76
CA LYS A 227 -14.44 -2.53 -11.83
C LYS A 227 -13.90 -3.18 -10.56
N LYS A 228 -12.90 -2.56 -9.91
CA LYS A 228 -12.28 -3.09 -8.67
C LYS A 228 -13.20 -2.93 -7.47
N GLY A 229 -13.91 -1.80 -7.37
CA GLY A 229 -14.85 -1.55 -6.27
C GLY A 229 -16.11 -2.42 -6.35
N LEU A 230 -16.62 -2.68 -7.57
CA LEU A 230 -17.77 -3.58 -7.78
C LEU A 230 -17.39 -5.07 -7.58
N ARG A 231 -16.16 -5.47 -7.92
CA ARG A 231 -15.69 -6.86 -7.75
C ARG A 231 -15.89 -7.31 -6.31
N ASN A 232 -16.60 -8.42 -6.12
CA ASN A 232 -16.95 -8.97 -4.82
C ASN A 232 -17.63 -7.96 -3.86
N GLN A 233 -18.14 -6.83 -4.37
CA GLN A 233 -18.65 -5.71 -3.57
C GLN A 233 -17.59 -5.12 -2.65
N ASN A 234 -16.36 -5.04 -3.13
CA ASN A 234 -15.21 -4.51 -2.43
C ASN A 234 -15.46 -3.13 -1.79
N CYS A 235 -16.12 -2.22 -2.50
CA CYS A 235 -16.42 -0.88 -1.96
C CYS A 235 -17.27 -0.95 -0.68
N ILE A 236 -18.25 -1.85 -0.60
CA ILE A 236 -19.07 -2.04 0.61
C ILE A 236 -18.32 -2.87 1.66
N ASN A 237 -17.64 -3.95 1.24
CA ASN A 237 -16.88 -4.79 2.17
C ASN A 237 -15.77 -4.00 2.87
N ALA A 238 -15.15 -3.02 2.22
CA ALA A 238 -14.13 -2.16 2.83
C ALA A 238 -14.64 -1.50 4.12
N PHE A 239 -15.83 -0.90 4.09
CA PHE A 239 -16.46 -0.30 5.26
C PHE A 239 -16.69 -1.32 6.38
N PHE A 240 -17.34 -2.45 6.05
CA PHE A 240 -17.67 -3.46 7.07
C PHE A 240 -16.43 -4.17 7.64
N ASN A 241 -15.41 -4.41 6.82
CA ASN A 241 -14.14 -5.00 7.26
C ASN A 241 -13.39 -4.03 8.18
N PHE A 242 -13.41 -2.72 7.89
CA PHE A 242 -12.87 -1.71 8.78
C PHE A 242 -13.63 -1.62 10.10
N LYS A 243 -14.97 -1.59 10.07
CA LYS A 243 -15.80 -1.64 11.27
C LYS A 243 -15.50 -2.88 12.12
N GLU A 244 -15.40 -4.05 11.49
CA GLU A 244 -15.05 -5.30 12.18
C GLU A 244 -13.63 -5.26 12.77
N ARG A 245 -12.68 -4.63 12.07
CA ARG A 245 -11.31 -4.43 12.55
C ARG A 245 -11.26 -3.59 13.82
N LEU A 246 -12.01 -2.49 13.87
CA LEU A 246 -12.14 -1.67 15.08
C LEU A 246 -12.79 -2.47 16.22
N LYS A 247 -13.87 -3.19 15.94
CA LYS A 247 -14.55 -4.05 16.92
C LYS A 247 -13.63 -5.13 17.49
N LYS A 248 -12.86 -5.83 16.66
CA LYS A 248 -11.84 -6.81 17.10
C LYS A 248 -10.78 -6.19 18.01
N LYS A 249 -10.51 -4.89 17.87
CA LYS A 249 -9.56 -4.13 18.68
C LYS A 249 -10.22 -3.32 19.80
N GLN A 250 -11.51 -3.50 20.08
CA GLN A 250 -12.27 -2.73 21.05
C GLN A 250 -11.59 -2.66 22.43
N LYS A 251 -11.06 -3.77 22.95
CA LYS A 251 -10.34 -3.78 24.24
C LYS A 251 -9.14 -2.82 24.26
N ARG A 252 -8.39 -2.73 23.14
CA ARG A 252 -7.26 -1.80 23.00
C ARG A 252 -7.73 -0.35 22.97
N TYR A 253 -8.76 -0.05 22.18
CA TYR A 253 -9.32 1.30 22.08
C TYR A 253 -9.92 1.76 23.40
N GLN A 254 -10.67 0.89 24.09
CA GLN A 254 -11.22 1.18 25.41
C GLN A 254 -10.11 1.46 26.44
N LYS A 255 -9.06 0.62 26.48
CA LYS A 255 -7.93 0.82 27.42
C LYS A 255 -7.17 2.12 27.17
N ARG A 256 -6.96 2.50 25.90
CA ARG A 256 -6.14 3.67 25.55
C ARG A 256 -6.94 4.97 25.53
N TYR A 257 -8.16 4.94 25.02
CA TYR A 257 -8.97 6.12 24.67
C TYR A 257 -10.32 6.15 25.38
N ASN A 258 -10.66 5.15 26.19
CA ASN A 258 -11.95 5.06 26.88
C ASN A 258 -13.17 5.13 25.93
N CYS A 259 -13.00 4.75 24.67
CA CYS A 259 -14.08 4.64 23.70
C CYS A 259 -13.71 3.68 22.57
N LEU A 260 -14.73 3.22 21.84
CA LEU A 260 -14.59 2.59 20.54
C LEU A 260 -14.91 3.65 19.46
N PRO A 261 -13.95 4.05 18.61
CA PRO A 261 -14.21 4.94 17.49
C PRO A 261 -15.25 4.35 16.55
N PHE A 262 -16.13 5.21 16.02
CA PHE A 262 -17.21 4.80 15.15
C PHE A 262 -17.24 5.70 13.91
N PHE A 263 -17.20 5.09 12.73
CA PHE A 263 -17.14 5.81 11.47
C PHE A 263 -18.43 5.65 10.68
N LYS A 264 -18.82 6.71 9.98
CA LYS A 264 -19.93 6.74 9.03
C LYS A 264 -19.39 6.93 7.63
N ALA A 265 -20.08 6.36 6.65
CA ALA A 265 -19.65 6.46 5.27
C ALA A 265 -20.76 6.76 4.27
N GLY A 266 -20.41 7.57 3.28
CA GLY A 266 -21.21 7.84 2.09
C GLY A 266 -20.46 7.41 0.84
N LEU A 267 -21.12 6.70 -0.07
CA LEU A 267 -20.54 6.27 -1.34
C LEU A 267 -21.33 6.77 -2.54
N ASN A 268 -20.59 7.10 -3.60
CA ASN A 268 -21.13 7.36 -4.91
C ASN A 268 -20.19 6.84 -6.00
N SER A 269 -20.75 6.47 -7.14
CA SER A 269 -20.03 6.15 -8.37
C SER A 269 -20.35 7.14 -9.46
N GLY A 270 -19.41 7.31 -10.39
CA GLY A 270 -19.59 8.18 -11.55
C GLY A 270 -18.28 8.49 -12.26
N VAL A 271 -18.39 9.33 -13.28
CA VAL A 271 -17.23 9.83 -14.04
C VAL A 271 -16.53 10.91 -13.22
N VAL A 272 -15.21 10.90 -13.23
CA VAL A 272 -14.35 11.98 -12.73
C VAL A 272 -13.24 12.25 -13.71
N ILE A 273 -12.75 13.49 -13.70
CA ILE A 273 -11.52 13.88 -14.37
C ILE A 273 -10.36 13.69 -13.39
N VAL A 274 -9.42 12.82 -13.72
CA VAL A 274 -8.16 12.68 -12.99
C VAL A 274 -7.06 13.48 -13.68
N THR A 275 -6.29 14.24 -12.90
CA THR A 275 -5.16 15.02 -13.41
C THR A 275 -4.14 15.29 -12.30
N GLU A 276 -2.91 15.63 -12.67
CA GLU A 276 -1.89 16.12 -11.74
C GLU A 276 -2.05 17.64 -11.55
N VAL A 277 -2.09 18.09 -10.30
CA VAL A 277 -2.18 19.51 -9.94
C VAL A 277 -1.00 19.95 -9.08
N GLY A 278 -0.67 21.23 -9.17
CA GLY A 278 0.33 21.88 -8.32
C GLY A 278 1.72 22.01 -8.96
N LYS A 279 2.40 23.13 -8.66
CA LYS A 279 3.72 23.47 -9.20
C LYS A 279 4.87 22.99 -8.31
N TYR A 280 4.78 23.27 -7.01
CA TYR A 280 5.83 22.97 -6.03
C TYR A 280 5.52 21.71 -5.21
N LYS A 281 4.23 21.43 -5.00
CA LYS A 281 3.73 20.20 -4.41
C LYS A 281 2.74 19.61 -5.41
N LYS A 282 3.11 18.49 -6.01
CA LYS A 282 2.30 17.80 -7.01
C LYS A 282 1.42 16.77 -6.32
N GLU A 283 0.14 16.76 -6.67
CA GLU A 283 -0.84 15.80 -6.18
C GLU A 283 -1.70 15.31 -7.34
N ILE A 284 -2.14 14.06 -7.29
CA ILE A 284 -3.17 13.57 -8.21
C ILE A 284 -4.50 14.11 -7.67
N ALA A 285 -5.27 14.81 -8.48
CA ALA A 285 -6.58 15.34 -8.13
C ALA A 285 -7.68 14.65 -8.93
N TYR A 286 -8.83 14.45 -8.28
CA TYR A 286 -10.07 14.03 -8.93
C TYR A 286 -11.06 15.19 -8.92
N HIS A 287 -11.51 15.59 -10.10
CA HIS A 287 -12.52 16.63 -10.29
C HIS A 287 -13.80 16.03 -10.83
N GLY A 288 -14.94 16.50 -10.33
CA GLY A 288 -16.25 16.09 -10.82
C GLY A 288 -17.29 16.10 -9.72
N ASP A 289 -18.56 16.04 -10.11
CA ASP A 289 -19.66 15.99 -9.18
C ASP A 289 -19.70 14.68 -8.37
N THR A 290 -19.15 13.59 -8.92
CA THR A 290 -19.12 12.27 -8.29
C THR A 290 -18.53 12.28 -6.88
N ILE A 291 -17.36 12.93 -6.70
CA ILE A 291 -16.68 13.02 -5.40
C ILE A 291 -17.46 13.90 -4.41
N ASN A 292 -17.99 15.03 -4.87
CA ASN A 292 -18.80 15.94 -4.05
C ASN A 292 -20.11 15.29 -3.60
N THR A 293 -20.75 14.53 -4.48
CA THR A 293 -21.96 13.77 -4.16
C THR A 293 -21.68 12.73 -3.08
N ALA A 294 -20.55 12.01 -3.13
CA ALA A 294 -20.18 11.06 -2.08
C ALA A 294 -20.03 11.74 -0.71
N ALA A 295 -19.36 12.91 -0.65
CA ALA A 295 -19.22 13.71 0.57
C ALA A 295 -20.59 14.12 1.14
N ARG A 296 -21.48 14.62 0.28
CA ARG A 296 -22.82 15.05 0.69
C ARG A 296 -23.68 13.88 1.17
N ILE A 297 -23.56 12.70 0.56
CA ILE A 297 -24.21 11.47 1.03
C ILE A 297 -23.70 11.09 2.41
N GLN A 298 -22.39 11.16 2.67
CA GLN A 298 -21.82 10.91 4.00
C GLN A 298 -22.41 11.87 5.04
N GLY A 299 -22.52 13.16 4.72
CA GLY A 299 -23.07 14.16 5.64
C GLY A 299 -24.52 13.86 6.07
N LYS A 300 -25.29 13.14 5.24
CA LYS A 300 -26.67 12.73 5.53
C LYS A 300 -26.76 11.53 6.49
N CYS A 301 -25.66 10.84 6.80
CA CYS A 301 -25.67 9.70 7.72
C CYS A 301 -26.21 10.06 9.12
N ASN A 302 -25.97 11.28 9.62
CA ASN A 302 -26.49 11.75 10.90
C ASN A 302 -28.02 11.93 10.88
N GLU A 303 -28.55 12.54 9.81
CA GLU A 303 -29.96 12.82 9.61
C GLU A 303 -30.78 11.52 9.54
N PHE A 304 -30.34 10.55 8.73
CA PHE A 304 -31.02 9.26 8.57
C PHE A 304 -30.69 8.24 9.65
N LYS A 305 -29.80 8.57 10.59
CA LYS A 305 -29.30 7.65 11.62
C LYS A 305 -28.76 6.33 11.04
N GLN A 306 -28.08 6.43 9.90
CA GLN A 306 -27.47 5.30 9.20
C GLN A 306 -25.95 5.38 9.26
N GLU A 307 -25.30 4.22 9.29
CA GLU A 307 -23.84 4.17 9.30
C GLU A 307 -23.23 4.21 7.90
N LEU A 308 -23.94 3.65 6.92
CA LEU A 308 -23.50 3.51 5.54
C LEU A 308 -24.63 3.89 4.59
N LEU A 309 -24.39 4.92 3.79
CA LEU A 309 -25.29 5.39 2.74
C LEU A 309 -24.62 5.27 1.37
N ILE A 310 -25.40 4.90 0.36
CA ILE A 310 -24.93 4.85 -1.02
C ILE A 310 -25.92 5.53 -1.96
N SER A 311 -25.45 6.03 -3.10
CA SER A 311 -26.34 6.49 -4.16
C SER A 311 -27.04 5.32 -4.86
N ARG A 312 -28.23 5.59 -5.42
CA ARG A 312 -28.94 4.63 -6.27
C ARG A 312 -28.12 4.23 -7.49
N ASN A 313 -27.38 5.18 -8.10
CA ASN A 313 -26.49 4.89 -9.22
C ASN A 313 -25.47 3.80 -8.90
N LEU A 314 -24.83 3.86 -7.72
CA LEU A 314 -23.92 2.81 -7.28
C LEU A 314 -24.67 1.51 -7.02
N LYS A 315 -25.86 1.58 -6.42
CA LYS A 315 -26.66 0.37 -6.15
C LYS A 315 -27.04 -0.40 -7.42
N GLU A 316 -27.42 0.30 -8.48
CA GLU A 316 -27.81 -0.29 -9.77
C GLU A 316 -26.64 -1.00 -10.46
N GLN A 317 -25.42 -0.53 -10.22
CA GLN A 317 -24.18 -1.15 -10.72
C GLN A 317 -23.74 -2.35 -9.89
N LEU A 318 -24.26 -2.52 -8.68
CA LEU A 318 -24.01 -3.68 -7.84
C LEU A 318 -24.95 -4.82 -8.24
N GLY A 319 -24.38 -5.95 -8.65
CA GLY A 319 -25.14 -7.19 -8.86
C GLY A 319 -25.70 -7.81 -7.56
N SER A 320 -26.01 -9.10 -7.61
CA SER A 320 -26.53 -9.86 -6.46
C SER A 320 -25.70 -9.63 -5.21
N SER A 321 -26.35 -9.27 -4.11
CA SER A 321 -25.69 -8.81 -2.90
C SER A 321 -26.14 -9.54 -1.66
N LYS A 322 -25.18 -9.80 -0.78
CA LYS A 322 -25.39 -10.28 0.59
C LYS A 322 -25.79 -9.17 1.57
N PHE A 323 -25.88 -7.93 1.08
CA PHE A 323 -26.28 -6.78 1.88
C PHE A 323 -27.76 -6.46 1.64
N VAL A 324 -28.42 -5.95 2.68
CA VAL A 324 -29.77 -5.42 2.61
C VAL A 324 -29.69 -3.93 2.30
N PHE A 325 -30.49 -3.49 1.33
CA PHE A 325 -30.58 -2.09 0.93
C PHE A 325 -31.98 -1.59 1.20
N ASN A 326 -32.09 -0.49 1.94
CA ASN A 326 -33.38 0.17 2.18
C ASN A 326 -33.35 1.54 1.50
N GLU A 327 -34.32 1.81 0.64
CA GLU A 327 -34.45 3.14 0.05
C GLU A 327 -34.86 4.15 1.12
N LEU A 328 -34.17 5.30 1.15
CA LEU A 328 -34.49 6.40 2.08
C LEU A 328 -35.13 7.60 1.36
N GLY A 329 -35.32 7.48 0.04
CA GLY A 329 -35.93 8.50 -0.80
C GLY A 329 -34.93 9.30 -1.63
N ILE A 330 -35.47 10.32 -2.28
CA ILE A 330 -34.78 11.27 -3.14
C ILE A 330 -34.44 12.51 -2.31
N ILE A 331 -33.20 13.00 -2.40
CA ILE A 331 -32.72 14.09 -1.56
C ILE A 331 -32.07 15.18 -2.42
N ALA A 332 -32.53 16.40 -2.20
CA ALA A 332 -31.85 17.60 -2.65
C ALA A 332 -30.52 17.74 -1.92
N LEU A 333 -29.42 17.56 -2.67
CA LEU A 333 -28.08 17.81 -2.17
C LEU A 333 -27.72 19.27 -2.47
N LYS A 334 -27.27 20.01 -1.46
CA LYS A 334 -26.92 21.44 -1.60
C LYS A 334 -25.97 21.66 -2.79
N GLY A 335 -26.38 22.48 -3.76
CA GLY A 335 -25.57 22.76 -4.96
C GLY A 335 -25.65 21.67 -6.03
N LYS A 336 -26.78 20.96 -6.12
CA LYS A 336 -27.18 20.13 -7.26
C LYS A 336 -28.57 20.58 -7.72
N GLU A 337 -28.75 20.62 -9.04
CA GLU A 337 -30.09 20.78 -9.64
C GLU A 337 -30.86 19.46 -9.63
N GLU A 338 -30.13 18.33 -9.77
CA GLU A 338 -30.72 17.01 -9.77
C GLU A 338 -30.68 16.34 -8.40
N ASP A 339 -31.83 15.81 -8.06
CA ASP A 339 -32.16 15.14 -6.82
C ASP A 339 -31.52 13.73 -6.77
N VAL A 340 -30.82 13.39 -5.67
CA VAL A 340 -30.09 12.12 -5.58
C VAL A 340 -30.85 11.13 -4.70
N ALA A 341 -31.24 10.00 -5.27
CA ALA A 341 -31.79 8.89 -4.51
C ALA A 341 -30.70 8.16 -3.72
N ILE A 342 -30.95 7.94 -2.43
CA ILE A 342 -30.01 7.28 -1.53
C ILE A 342 -30.62 6.05 -0.86
N LEU A 343 -29.74 5.10 -0.51
CA LEU A 343 -30.11 3.87 0.18
C LEU A 343 -29.21 3.66 1.40
N SER A 344 -29.75 3.10 2.48
CA SER A 344 -28.95 2.55 3.57
C SER A 344 -28.47 1.15 3.23
N VAL A 345 -27.32 0.77 3.78
CA VAL A 345 -26.73 -0.56 3.56
C VAL A 345 -26.51 -1.26 4.90
N HIS A 346 -27.05 -2.48 5.03
CA HIS A 346 -26.90 -3.31 6.22
C HIS A 346 -26.34 -4.68 5.86
N LYS A 347 -25.49 -5.23 6.75
CA LYS A 347 -25.09 -6.64 6.66
C LYS A 347 -26.23 -7.50 7.21
N VAL A 348 -26.61 -8.55 6.50
CA VAL A 348 -27.55 -9.56 7.01
C VAL A 348 -26.92 -10.18 8.26
N ASN A 349 -27.58 -10.06 9.41
CA ASN A 349 -27.16 -10.75 10.63
C ASN A 349 -27.36 -12.25 10.42
N GLY A 350 -26.28 -13.03 10.18
CA GLY A 350 -26.44 -14.48 10.02
C GLY A 350 -25.32 -15.31 9.40
N GLN A 351 -24.17 -14.77 8.96
CA GLN A 351 -23.04 -15.60 8.56
C GLN A 351 -21.74 -15.11 9.21
N LEU A 352 -21.38 -15.82 10.28
CA LEU A 352 -20.05 -15.85 10.91
C LEU A 352 -19.15 -16.84 10.18
#